data_AF-A0AAN6N1K5-F1
#
_entry.id   AF-A0AAN6N1K5-F1
#
_cell.length_a   1.000
_cell.length_b   1.000
_cell.length_c   1.000
_cell.angle_alpha   90.00
_cell.angle_beta   90.00
_cell.angle_gamma   90.00
#
_symmetry.space_group_name_H-M   'P 1'
#
loop_
_entity.id
_entity.type
_entity.pdbx_description
1 polymer ?
#
loop_
_entity_poly.entity_id
_entity_poly.type
_entity_poly.pdbx_seq_one_letter_code
_entity_poly.pdbx_strand_id
1 'polypeptide(L)'
;MERLSHAHIIEYLGQQHFHTLSPEIFMPLREGSLTGLIKTTPIPDYSDFCLNVLRQMLSALDYLLADFELAHHRSLAITICGTGYFQAPELWPEKSKVSAPQSPKMDIWSLFVTMVAVDSRALEAKASQSKLEPIARLDPDRRASAAQMLVQFFEGRGLTTPRSKIPPIKPKADKAP
;
A
#
# COMPACT_ATOMS: atom_id res chain seq x y z
N MET A 1 -22.62 -7.96 -0.66
CA MET A 1 -21.25 -7.65 -0.21
C MET A 1 -21.05 -8.33 1.12
N GLU A 2 -20.12 -9.27 1.21
CA GLU A 2 -19.65 -9.78 2.49
C GLU A 2 -19.06 -8.63 3.31
N ARG A 3 -19.23 -8.64 4.64
CA ARG A 3 -18.70 -7.59 5.52
C ARG A 3 -17.17 -7.64 5.48
N LEU A 4 -16.55 -6.61 4.89
CA LEU A 4 -15.14 -6.30 5.13
C LEU A 4 -14.93 -6.17 6.64
N SER A 5 -14.20 -7.10 7.24
CA SER A 5 -13.96 -7.12 8.68
C SER A 5 -12.47 -7.32 8.95
N HIS A 6 -11.75 -6.21 9.04
CA HIS A 6 -10.33 -6.20 9.31
C HIS A 6 -9.97 -5.06 10.27
N ALA A 7 -9.08 -5.32 11.23
CA ALA A 7 -8.74 -4.38 12.30
C ALA A 7 -8.16 -3.04 11.80
N HIS A 8 -7.65 -3.01 10.57
CA HIS A 8 -7.01 -1.86 9.95
C HIS A 8 -7.77 -1.34 8.72
N ILE A 9 -9.02 -1.76 8.52
CA ILE A 9 -9.93 -1.26 7.49
C ILE A 9 -11.14 -0.65 8.20
N ILE A 10 -11.57 0.52 7.76
CA ILE A 10 -12.73 1.18 8.35
C ILE A 10 -13.99 0.36 8.11
N GLU A 11 -14.82 0.21 9.13
CA GLU A 11 -16.06 -0.56 9.01
C GLU A 11 -17.01 0.10 8.02
N TYR A 12 -17.64 -0.71 7.19
CA TYR A 12 -18.73 -0.31 6.32
C TYR A 12 -20.07 -0.49 7.06
N LEU A 13 -20.80 0.59 7.29
CA LEU A 13 -22.09 0.58 8.00
C LEU A 13 -23.28 0.42 7.04
N GLY A 14 -23.15 0.87 5.80
CA GLY A 14 -24.21 0.75 4.79
C GLY A 14 -24.01 1.65 3.59
N GLN A 15 -24.95 1.59 2.65
CA GLN A 15 -25.01 2.45 1.47
C GLN A 15 -26.44 2.85 1.14
N GLN A 16 -26.58 4.01 0.51
CA GLN A 16 -27.83 4.48 -0.08
C GLN A 16 -27.56 5.17 -1.42
N HIS A 17 -28.60 5.34 -2.23
CA HIS A 17 -28.58 6.17 -3.43
C HIS A 17 -27.56 5.77 -4.54
N PHE A 18 -27.11 4.50 -4.59
CA PHE A 18 -26.17 4.00 -5.62
C PHE A 18 -26.69 4.04 -7.07
N HIS A 19 -28.00 4.21 -7.26
CA HIS A 19 -28.63 4.41 -8.56
C HIS A 19 -28.66 5.88 -9.00
N THR A 20 -28.18 6.80 -8.15
CA THR A 20 -28.14 8.24 -8.42
C THR A 20 -26.71 8.70 -8.73
N LEU A 21 -26.56 9.94 -9.17
CA LEU A 21 -25.24 10.60 -9.30
C LEU A 21 -24.67 11.05 -7.94
N SER A 22 -25.36 10.76 -6.84
CA SER A 22 -24.95 11.12 -5.48
C SER A 22 -25.04 9.90 -4.56
N PRO A 23 -24.23 8.85 -4.81
CA PRO A 23 -24.19 7.68 -3.96
C PRO A 23 -23.67 8.05 -2.56
N GLU A 24 -24.23 7.41 -1.54
CA GLU A 24 -23.87 7.64 -0.15
C GLU A 24 -23.31 6.36 0.48
N ILE A 25 -22.19 6.50 1.18
CA ILE A 25 -21.52 5.42 1.92
C ILE A 25 -21.45 5.84 3.39
N PHE A 26 -21.94 4.98 4.26
CA PHE A 26 -21.94 5.20 5.70
C PHE A 26 -20.78 4.43 6.33
N MET A 27 -19.94 5.13 7.09
CA MET A 27 -18.79 4.59 7.82
C MET A 27 -18.62 5.34 9.15
N PRO A 28 -18.02 4.74 10.19
CA PRO A 28 -17.79 5.43 11.46
C PRO A 28 -16.89 6.65 11.27
N LEU A 29 -17.14 7.73 12.00
CA LEU A 29 -16.21 8.85 12.04
C LEU A 29 -14.94 8.42 12.80
N ARG A 30 -13.76 8.62 12.19
CA ARG A 30 -12.46 8.43 12.83
C ARG A 30 -11.84 9.78 13.12
N GLU A 31 -11.24 9.94 14.29
CA GLU A 31 -10.57 11.17 14.66
C GLU A 31 -9.20 11.30 13.97
N GLY A 32 -8.99 12.42 13.29
CA GLY A 32 -7.71 12.79 12.69
C GLY A 32 -7.36 12.08 11.38
N SER A 33 -6.11 12.29 10.96
CA SER A 33 -5.51 11.67 9.78
C SER A 33 -4.01 11.48 10.01
N LEU A 34 -3.37 10.62 9.21
CA LEU A 34 -1.92 10.45 9.25
C LEU A 34 -1.19 11.79 9.03
N THR A 35 -1.67 12.61 8.10
CA THR A 35 -1.15 13.97 7.85
C THR A 35 -1.29 14.88 9.07
N GLY A 36 -2.44 14.82 9.76
CA GLY A 36 -2.66 15.58 10.99
C GLY A 36 -1.68 15.13 12.09
N LEU A 37 -1.60 13.82 12.32
CA LEU A 37 -0.78 13.22 13.37
C LEU A 37 0.71 13.57 13.22
N ILE A 38 1.24 13.50 12.00
CA ILE A 38 2.65 13.82 11.70
C ILE A 38 2.95 15.30 11.97
N LYS A 39 1.99 16.20 11.70
CA LYS A 39 2.18 17.66 11.82
C LYS A 39 2.00 18.19 13.23
N THR A 40 1.11 17.58 14.01
CA THR A 40 0.67 18.16 15.30
C THR A 40 1.36 17.56 16.52
N THR A 41 1.89 16.34 16.42
CA THR A 41 2.33 15.59 17.61
C THR A 41 3.86 15.45 17.62
N PRO A 42 4.54 15.82 18.72
CA PRO A 42 5.92 15.40 18.96
C PRO A 42 5.94 13.88 19.14
N ILE A 43 6.49 13.16 18.17
CA ILE A 43 6.56 11.70 18.21
C ILE A 43 7.92 11.31 18.82
N PRO A 44 7.96 10.74 20.04
CA PRO A 44 9.22 10.47 20.75
C PRO A 44 10.02 9.32 20.13
N ASP A 45 9.36 8.34 19.50
CA ASP A 45 9.99 7.31 18.69
C ASP A 45 9.37 7.26 17.29
N TYR A 46 10.02 7.95 16.35
CA TYR A 46 9.57 8.03 14.97
C TYR A 46 9.72 6.70 14.22
N SER A 47 10.71 5.90 14.58
CA SER A 47 11.02 4.66 13.87
C SER A 47 9.95 3.61 14.16
N ASP A 48 9.62 3.43 15.45
CA ASP A 48 8.57 2.52 15.88
C ASP A 48 7.19 2.97 15.40
N PHE A 49 6.94 4.28 15.37
CA PHE A 49 5.74 4.83 14.77
C PHE A 49 5.61 4.47 13.29
N CYS A 50 6.65 4.73 12.49
CA CYS A 50 6.68 4.39 11.07
C CYS A 50 6.52 2.90 10.81
N LEU A 51 7.17 2.04 11.60
CA LEU A 51 7.03 0.59 11.49
C LEU A 51 5.60 0.12 11.82
N ASN A 52 4.96 0.74 12.82
CA ASN A 52 3.57 0.44 13.15
C ASN A 52 2.61 0.86 12.03
N VAL A 53 2.78 2.05 11.46
CA VAL A 53 1.98 2.51 10.30
C VAL A 53 2.18 1.56 9.12
N LEU A 54 3.43 1.23 8.79
CA LEU A 54 3.77 0.30 7.72
C LEU A 54 3.09 -1.07 7.93
N ARG A 55 3.18 -1.64 9.14
CA ARG A 55 2.56 -2.93 9.47
C ARG A 55 1.05 -2.91 9.29
N GLN A 56 0.39 -1.87 9.80
CA GLN A 56 -1.07 -1.76 9.74
C GLN A 56 -1.56 -1.63 8.29
N MET A 57 -0.88 -0.81 7.49
CA MET A 57 -1.21 -0.62 6.07
C MET A 57 -0.93 -1.88 5.25
N LEU A 58 0.21 -2.55 5.47
CA LEU A 58 0.52 -3.82 4.78
C LEU A 58 -0.50 -4.91 5.14
N SER A 59 -0.90 -5.01 6.40
CA SER A 59 -1.89 -6.00 6.84
C SER A 59 -3.26 -5.74 6.20
N ALA A 60 -3.71 -4.49 6.12
CA ALA A 60 -4.93 -4.13 5.41
C ALA A 60 -4.85 -4.45 3.90
N LEU A 61 -3.72 -4.16 3.26
CA LEU A 61 -3.52 -4.47 1.84
C LEU A 61 -3.48 -5.99 1.60
N ASP A 62 -2.81 -6.76 2.46
CA ASP A 62 -2.80 -8.22 2.34
C ASP A 62 -4.22 -8.80 2.46
N TYR A 63 -5.03 -8.30 3.39
CA TYR A 63 -6.43 -8.69 3.53
C TYR A 63 -7.26 -8.37 2.27
N LEU A 64 -7.16 -7.15 1.73
CA LEU A 64 -7.89 -6.75 0.52
C LEU A 64 -7.52 -7.60 -0.71
N LEU A 65 -6.28 -8.08 -0.77
CA LEU A 65 -5.79 -8.92 -1.86
C LEU A 65 -6.11 -10.40 -1.68
N ALA A 66 -6.13 -10.87 -0.43
CA ALA A 66 -6.36 -12.28 -0.10
C ALA A 66 -7.85 -12.65 -0.13
N ASP A 67 -8.69 -11.85 0.52
CA ASP A 67 -10.09 -12.23 0.78
C ASP A 67 -11.06 -11.67 -0.25
N PHE A 68 -10.75 -10.51 -0.83
CA PHE A 68 -11.76 -9.73 -1.54
C PHE A 68 -11.74 -9.86 -3.06
N GLU A 69 -10.82 -10.66 -3.63
CA GLU A 69 -10.70 -10.92 -5.07
C GLU A 69 -10.75 -9.66 -5.95
N LEU A 70 -10.55 -8.45 -5.39
CA LEU A 70 -10.65 -7.16 -6.09
C LEU A 70 -9.64 -7.08 -7.25
N ALA A 71 -8.59 -7.91 -7.18
CA ALA A 71 -7.62 -8.13 -8.24
C ALA A 71 -8.19 -8.78 -9.52
N HIS A 72 -9.40 -9.37 -9.49
CA HIS A 72 -10.07 -9.95 -10.67
C HIS A 72 -10.95 -8.95 -11.42
N HIS A 73 -11.37 -7.86 -10.78
CA HIS A 73 -12.07 -6.73 -11.43
C HIS A 73 -11.10 -5.71 -12.08
N ARG A 74 -9.89 -6.13 -12.44
CA ARG A 74 -8.90 -5.30 -13.17
C ARG A 74 -9.45 -4.67 -14.45
N SER A 75 -10.41 -5.34 -15.11
CA SER A 75 -11.06 -4.82 -16.31
C SER A 75 -11.88 -3.55 -16.05
N LEU A 76 -12.32 -3.32 -14.81
CA LEU A 76 -13.07 -2.13 -14.41
C LEU A 76 -12.18 -1.01 -13.86
N ALA A 77 -10.97 -1.34 -13.40
CA ALA A 77 -10.03 -0.42 -12.78
C ALA A 77 -8.89 -0.02 -13.74
N ILE A 78 -9.26 0.56 -14.90
CA ILE A 78 -8.31 1.03 -15.92
C ILE A 78 -8.13 2.56 -15.94
N THR A 79 -8.91 3.29 -15.15
CA THR A 79 -8.84 4.75 -15.08
C THR A 79 -7.59 5.22 -14.36
N ILE A 80 -6.89 6.20 -14.93
CA ILE A 80 -5.81 6.89 -14.22
C ILE A 80 -6.45 7.77 -13.13
N CYS A 81 -6.30 7.37 -11.86
CA CYS A 81 -6.83 8.09 -10.70
C CYS A 81 -5.77 8.28 -9.60
N GLY A 82 -6.07 9.13 -8.62
CA GLY A 82 -5.18 9.44 -7.50
C GLY A 82 -4.30 10.69 -7.71
N THR A 83 -3.63 11.12 -6.64
CA THR A 83 -2.71 12.27 -6.66
C THR A 83 -1.38 11.88 -7.31
N GLY A 84 -0.92 12.65 -8.30
CA GLY A 84 0.21 12.28 -9.17
C GLY A 84 1.49 11.82 -8.45
N TYR A 85 1.81 12.36 -7.28
CA TYR A 85 2.99 11.96 -6.50
C TYR A 85 2.97 10.50 -6.02
N PHE A 86 1.78 9.93 -5.79
CA PHE A 86 1.59 8.57 -5.27
C PHE A 86 1.30 7.54 -6.36
N GLN A 87 1.19 7.98 -7.62
CA GLN A 87 0.90 7.13 -8.75
C GLN A 87 2.13 6.28 -9.12
N ALA A 88 1.86 5.02 -9.43
CA ALA A 88 2.89 4.05 -9.79
C ALA A 88 3.42 4.27 -11.22
N PRO A 89 4.67 3.88 -11.51
CA PRO A 89 5.30 4.10 -12.81
C PRO A 89 4.55 3.44 -13.98
N GLU A 90 3.87 2.31 -13.75
CA GLU A 90 3.06 1.61 -14.75
C GLU A 90 1.85 2.42 -15.26
N LEU A 91 1.42 3.48 -14.56
CA LEU A 91 0.39 4.41 -15.04
C LEU A 91 0.92 5.39 -16.10
N TRP A 92 2.24 5.57 -16.19
CA TRP A 92 2.90 6.56 -17.03
C TRP A 92 4.04 5.96 -17.86
N PRO A 93 3.75 4.98 -18.75
CA PRO A 93 4.78 4.24 -19.49
C PRO A 93 5.70 5.16 -20.32
N GLU A 94 5.17 6.26 -20.85
CA GLU A 94 5.94 7.25 -21.62
C GLU A 94 7.06 7.92 -20.79
N LYS A 95 6.83 8.12 -19.48
CA LYS A 95 7.79 8.77 -18.58
C LYS A 95 8.67 7.75 -17.85
N SER A 96 8.06 6.66 -17.39
CA SER A 96 8.72 5.67 -16.53
C SER A 96 9.50 4.61 -17.30
N LYS A 97 9.19 4.44 -18.59
CA LYS A 97 9.66 3.32 -19.42
C LYS A 97 9.24 1.94 -18.89
N VAL A 98 8.27 1.89 -17.98
CA VAL A 98 7.69 0.66 -17.45
C VAL A 98 6.39 0.39 -18.22
N SER A 99 6.41 -0.62 -19.07
CA SER A 99 5.21 -1.12 -19.74
C SER A 99 4.68 -2.33 -18.98
N ALA A 100 3.70 -2.10 -18.12
CA ALA A 100 3.05 -3.15 -17.34
C ALA A 100 1.56 -2.81 -17.16
N PRO A 101 0.67 -3.81 -17.06
CA PRO A 101 -0.74 -3.56 -16.80
C PRO A 101 -0.95 -3.01 -15.38
N GLN A 102 -2.00 -2.20 -15.22
CA GLN A 102 -2.45 -1.77 -13.89
C GLN A 102 -2.75 -3.00 -13.02
N SER A 103 -2.25 -2.97 -11.79
CA SER A 103 -2.39 -4.07 -10.84
C SER A 103 -2.42 -3.55 -9.41
N PRO A 104 -2.81 -4.37 -8.42
CA PRO A 104 -2.76 -3.94 -7.03
C PRO A 104 -1.34 -3.64 -6.50
N LYS A 105 -0.30 -3.88 -7.30
CA LYS A 105 1.06 -3.41 -6.98
C LYS A 105 1.16 -1.88 -6.99
N MET A 106 0.22 -1.18 -7.61
CA MET A 106 0.15 0.29 -7.56
C MET A 106 -0.07 0.78 -6.12
N ASP A 107 -0.89 0.08 -5.33
CA ASP A 107 -1.12 0.42 -3.92
C ASP A 107 0.15 0.20 -3.08
N ILE A 108 0.95 -0.81 -3.41
CA ILE A 108 2.25 -1.05 -2.78
C ILE A 108 3.24 0.09 -3.08
N TRP A 109 3.24 0.61 -4.31
CA TRP A 109 4.04 1.78 -4.66
C TRP A 109 3.57 3.04 -3.91
N SER A 110 2.27 3.29 -3.88
CA SER A 110 1.68 4.40 -3.14
C SER A 110 2.04 4.35 -1.64
N LEU A 111 2.06 3.15 -1.06
CA LEU A 111 2.51 2.92 0.31
C LEU A 111 4.00 3.27 0.48
N PHE A 112 4.87 2.88 -0.45
CA PHE A 112 6.29 3.29 -0.41
C PHE A 112 6.43 4.82 -0.39
N VAL A 113 5.74 5.52 -1.30
CA VAL A 113 5.77 6.99 -1.34
C VAL A 113 5.20 7.60 -0.06
N THR A 114 4.13 7.02 0.49
CA THR A 114 3.55 7.44 1.77
C THR A 114 4.56 7.27 2.90
N MET A 115 5.26 6.14 2.97
CA MET A 115 6.30 5.94 3.97
C MET A 115 7.43 6.95 3.82
N VAL A 116 7.88 7.28 2.59
CA VAL A 116 8.87 8.33 2.36
C VAL A 116 8.34 9.71 2.74
N ALA A 117 7.06 9.99 2.52
CA ALA A 117 6.43 11.25 2.90
C ALA A 117 6.29 11.39 4.42
N VAL A 118 5.93 10.31 5.12
CA VAL A 118 5.99 10.24 6.58
C VAL A 118 7.43 10.40 7.04
N ASP A 119 8.36 9.70 6.42
CA ASP A 119 9.79 9.71 6.72
C ASP A 119 10.52 10.92 6.12
N SER A 120 9.82 11.97 5.66
CA SER A 120 10.45 13.13 5.01
C SER A 120 11.23 14.04 5.98
N ARG A 121 11.08 13.83 7.30
CA ARG A 121 12.05 14.31 8.32
C ARG A 121 13.36 13.51 8.33
N ALA A 122 13.36 12.28 7.81
CA ALA A 122 14.54 11.44 7.60
C ALA A 122 15.08 11.47 6.15
N LEU A 123 14.44 12.24 5.26
CA LEU A 123 14.99 12.54 3.92
C LEU A 123 16.36 13.23 4.00
N GLU A 124 16.64 13.91 5.12
CA GLU A 124 17.98 14.43 5.43
C GLU A 124 18.94 13.38 6.02
N ALA A 125 18.43 12.28 6.59
CA ALA A 125 19.26 11.38 7.39
C ALA A 125 19.73 10.12 6.67
N LYS A 126 18.96 9.49 5.76
CA LYS A 126 19.35 8.14 5.28
C LYS A 126 18.93 7.83 3.85
N ALA A 127 19.87 8.06 2.93
CA ALA A 127 20.05 7.33 1.67
C ALA A 127 20.28 5.79 1.85
N SER A 128 19.73 5.17 2.92
CA SER A 128 19.99 3.80 3.37
C SER A 128 18.74 2.92 3.45
N GLN A 129 17.64 3.25 2.75
CA GLN A 129 16.42 2.41 2.71
C GLN A 129 16.61 1.11 1.86
N SER A 130 17.61 0.29 2.18
CA SER A 130 17.77 -1.05 1.58
C SER A 130 16.59 -1.97 1.88
N LYS A 131 15.92 -1.76 3.02
CA LYS A 131 14.82 -2.62 3.47
C LYS A 131 13.49 -2.33 2.74
N LEU A 132 13.24 -1.08 2.33
CA LEU A 132 12.03 -0.71 1.56
C LEU A 132 12.24 -0.83 0.04
N GLU A 133 13.47 -1.05 -0.42
CA GLU A 133 13.78 -1.31 -1.84
C GLU A 133 12.80 -2.29 -2.50
N PRO A 134 12.40 -3.42 -1.88
CA PRO A 134 11.51 -4.38 -2.54
C PRO A 134 10.15 -3.80 -2.94
N ILE A 135 9.59 -2.85 -2.19
CA ILE A 135 8.32 -2.18 -2.53
C ILE A 135 8.50 -0.96 -3.44
N ALA A 136 9.73 -0.45 -3.56
CA ALA A 136 10.08 0.69 -4.39
C ALA A 136 10.50 0.30 -5.83
N ARG A 137 10.38 -0.98 -6.20
CA ARG A 137 10.78 -1.45 -7.53
C ARG A 137 9.85 -0.91 -8.61
N LEU A 138 10.47 -0.38 -9.67
CA LEU A 138 9.77 0.15 -10.83
C LEU A 138 8.91 -0.91 -11.52
N ASP A 139 9.49 -2.09 -11.76
CA ASP A 139 8.79 -3.23 -12.34
C ASP A 139 7.82 -3.87 -11.31
N PRO A 140 6.50 -3.86 -11.55
CA PRO A 140 5.51 -4.40 -10.62
C PRO A 140 5.63 -5.91 -10.40
N ASP A 141 6.18 -6.67 -11.36
CA ASP A 141 6.39 -8.11 -11.20
C ASP A 141 7.55 -8.42 -10.27
N ARG A 142 8.41 -7.44 -10.03
CA ARG A 142 9.54 -7.53 -9.10
C ARG A 142 9.28 -6.81 -7.81
N ARG A 143 8.31 -5.89 -7.78
CA ARG A 143 7.79 -5.22 -6.59
C ARG A 143 7.22 -6.24 -5.61
N ALA A 144 7.67 -6.19 -4.37
CA ALA A 144 7.19 -7.05 -3.31
C ALA A 144 5.68 -6.88 -3.11
N SER A 145 5.00 -7.93 -2.68
CA SER A 145 3.61 -7.85 -2.21
C SER A 145 3.54 -7.43 -0.74
N ALA A 146 2.34 -7.08 -0.27
CA ALA A 146 2.11 -6.81 1.13
C ALA A 146 2.50 -8.01 2.02
N ALA A 147 2.06 -9.21 1.63
CA ALA A 147 2.39 -10.47 2.29
C ALA A 147 3.91 -10.68 2.42
N GLN A 148 4.66 -10.45 1.34
CA GLN A 148 6.11 -10.59 1.34
C GLN A 148 6.80 -9.63 2.32
N MET A 149 6.31 -8.40 2.40
CA MET A 149 6.85 -7.39 3.33
C MET A 149 6.49 -7.69 4.78
N LEU A 150 5.30 -8.24 5.04
CA LEU A 150 4.91 -8.71 6.38
C LEU A 150 5.82 -9.84 6.87
N VAL A 151 6.24 -10.75 5.98
CA VAL A 151 7.24 -11.77 6.29
C VAL A 151 8.61 -11.15 6.56
N GLN A 152 9.06 -10.23 5.71
CA GLN A 152 10.41 -9.63 5.83
C GLN A 152 10.59 -8.76 7.08
N PHE A 153 9.58 -7.96 7.44
CA PHE A 153 9.70 -6.97 8.52
C PHE A 153 9.06 -7.41 9.84
N PHE A 154 8.07 -8.29 9.80
CA PHE A 154 7.22 -8.58 10.95
C PHE A 154 7.05 -10.09 11.18
N GLU A 155 7.91 -10.92 10.59
CA GLU A 155 7.89 -12.39 10.72
C GLU A 155 6.57 -13.04 10.30
N GLY A 156 5.75 -12.33 9.53
CA GLY A 156 4.41 -12.73 9.12
C GLY A 156 3.29 -12.26 10.04
N ARG A 157 3.56 -11.42 11.03
CA ARG A 157 2.53 -10.81 11.89
C ARG A 157 1.62 -9.89 11.07
N GLY A 158 0.33 -10.19 11.05
CA GLY A 158 -0.68 -9.43 10.29
C GLY A 158 -1.00 -9.99 8.91
N LEU A 159 -0.50 -11.19 8.59
CA LEU A 159 -0.85 -11.93 7.38
C LEU A 159 -2.29 -12.45 7.45
N THR A 160 -3.01 -12.23 6.35
CA THR A 160 -4.22 -12.95 5.95
C THR A 160 -3.84 -14.07 4.96
N THR A 161 -2.89 -13.81 4.07
CA THR A 161 -2.37 -14.82 3.13
C THR A 161 -1.58 -15.91 3.88
N PRO A 162 -1.88 -17.21 3.69
CA PRO A 162 -1.12 -18.30 4.31
C PRO A 162 0.36 -18.24 3.93
N ARG A 163 1.25 -18.33 4.92
CA ARG A 163 2.71 -18.18 4.73
C ARG A 163 3.29 -19.16 3.70
N SER A 164 2.72 -20.36 3.60
CA SER A 164 3.12 -21.38 2.60
C SER A 164 2.84 -20.97 1.15
N LYS A 165 1.92 -20.02 0.92
CA LYS A 165 1.56 -19.49 -0.40
C LYS A 165 2.34 -18.23 -0.76
N ILE A 166 3.19 -17.72 0.13
CA ILE A 166 3.94 -16.48 -0.10
C ILE A 166 5.27 -16.82 -0.77
N PRO A 167 5.49 -16.42 -2.04
CA PRO A 167 6.77 -16.64 -2.70
C PRO A 167 7.85 -15.74 -2.10
N PRO A 168 9.14 -16.12 -2.17
CA PRO A 168 10.23 -15.26 -1.74
C PRO A 168 10.30 -13.98 -2.57
N ILE A 169 10.82 -12.90 -1.97
CA ILE A 169 11.07 -11.65 -2.66
C ILE A 169 12.15 -11.88 -3.72
N LYS A 170 11.87 -11.49 -4.97
CA LYS A 170 12.84 -11.61 -6.07
C LYS A 170 14.13 -10.85 -5.71
N PRO A 171 15.32 -11.34 -6.06
CA PRO A 171 16.56 -10.59 -5.86
C PRO A 171 16.53 -9.30 -6.69
N LYS A 172 17.27 -8.28 -6.23
CA LYS A 172 17.52 -7.06 -7.01
C LYS A 172 18.22 -7.49 -8.31
N ALA A 173 17.89 -6.87 -9.44
CA ALA A 173 18.59 -7.24 -10.68
C ALA A 173 20.01 -6.76 -10.49
N ASP A 174 20.96 -7.66 -10.72
CA ASP A 174 22.33 -7.24 -10.95
C ASP A 174 22.27 -6.16 -12.02
N LYS A 175 22.97 -5.04 -11.77
CA LYS A 175 23.20 -4.08 -12.84
C LYS A 175 23.80 -4.90 -13.98
N ALA A 176 23.11 -4.94 -15.13
CA ALA A 176 23.71 -5.53 -16.32
C ALA A 176 25.12 -4.92 -16.48
N PRO A 177 26.14 -5.74 -16.79
CA PRO A 177 27.51 -5.27 -16.91
C PRO A 177 27.64 -4.11 -17.89
#